data_AF-A0A365TKE8-F1
#
_entry.id   AF-A0A365TKE8-F1
#
_cell.length_a   1.000
_cell.length_b   1.000
_cell.length_c   1.000
_cell.angle_alpha   90.00
_cell.angle_beta   90.00
_cell.angle_gamma   90.00
#
_symmetry.space_group_name_H-M   'P 1'
#
loop_
_entity.id
_entity.type
_entity.pdbx_description
1 polymer ?
#
loop_
_entity_poly.entity_id
_entity_poly.type
_entity_poly.pdbx_seq_one_letter_code
_entity_poly.pdbx_strand_id
1 'polypeptide(L)' 'MPADESPVECAYCGRPFPREKQLVLHRGLDHPDALDESEVAAFREAYDAENEELRLFRLKAVALLVLLYFAFLFTYSVVT' A
#
# COMPACT_ATOMS: atom_id res chain seq x y z
N MET A 1 24.53 3.53 -1.37
CA MET A 1 23.34 4.30 -1.76
C MET A 1 23.36 4.39 -3.27
N PRO A 2 22.44 3.77 -4.04
CA PRO A 2 22.41 4.01 -5.46
C PRO A 2 21.98 5.47 -5.69
N ALA A 3 22.81 6.17 -6.46
CA ALA A 3 22.60 7.52 -6.94
C ALA A 3 21.75 7.49 -8.22
N ASP A 4 21.17 8.64 -8.55
CA ASP A 4 20.51 8.99 -9.81
C ASP A 4 18.97 8.91 -9.85
N GLU A 5 18.32 9.56 -8.89
CA GLU A 5 16.95 10.03 -9.07
C GLU A 5 16.97 11.54 -8.80
N SER A 6 16.83 12.34 -9.86
CA SER A 6 16.81 13.80 -9.76
C SER A 6 15.70 14.21 -8.79
N PRO A 7 16.00 14.95 -7.71
CA PRO A 7 14.99 15.32 -6.73
C PRO A 7 13.88 16.11 -7.42
N VAL A 8 12.65 15.62 -7.27
CA VAL A 8 11.47 16.22 -7.90
C VAL A 8 10.85 17.17 -6.90
N GLU A 9 10.67 18.41 -7.30
CA GLU A 9 10.16 19.47 -6.43
C GLU A 9 8.64 19.59 -6.55
N CYS A 10 7.96 19.68 -5.41
CA CYS A 10 6.51 19.94 -5.42
C CYS A 10 6.26 21.39 -5.86
N ALA A 11 5.56 21.58 -6.98
CA ALA A 11 5.25 22.91 -7.52
C ALA A 11 4.40 23.81 -6.59
N TYR A 12 3.74 23.23 -5.57
CA TYR A 12 2.88 23.98 -4.64
C TYR A 12 3.58 24.42 -3.36
N CYS A 13 4.56 23.66 -2.87
CA CYS A 13 5.23 23.94 -1.60
C CYS A 13 6.76 24.04 -1.73
N GLY A 14 7.32 23.77 -2.90
CA GLY A 14 8.75 23.86 -3.20
C GLY A 14 9.61 22.84 -2.47
N ARG A 15 9.03 21.80 -1.85
CA ARG A 15 9.82 20.80 -1.13
C ARG A 15 10.42 19.79 -2.11
N PRO A 16 11.74 19.51 -1.99
CA PRO A 16 12.39 18.48 -2.78
C PRO A 16 12.03 17.10 -2.21
N PHE A 17 11.50 16.23 -3.07
CA PHE A 17 11.27 14.84 -2.75
C PHE A 17 12.21 13.94 -3.54
N PRO A 18 12.73 12.87 -2.93
CA PRO A 18 13.69 12.00 -3.59
C PRO A 18 13.05 11.08 -4.64
N ARG A 19 11.71 10.98 -4.70
CA ARG A 19 10.98 10.12 -5.67
C ARG A 19 9.68 10.76 -6.11
N GLU A 20 9.31 10.60 -7.39
CA GLU A 20 8.02 11.06 -7.93
C GLU A 20 6.81 10.48 -7.19
N LYS A 21 6.88 9.19 -6.80
CA LYS A 21 5.81 8.53 -6.02
C LYS A 21 5.55 9.22 -4.68
N GLN A 22 6.59 9.73 -4.01
CA GLN A 22 6.43 10.45 -2.75
C GLN A 22 5.82 11.83 -2.94
N LEU A 23 6.08 12.46 -4.09
CA LEU A 23 5.49 13.74 -4.46
C LEU A 23 4.00 13.60 -4.78
N VAL A 24 3.60 12.54 -5.48
CA VAL A 24 2.18 12.21 -5.73
C VAL A 24 1.44 11.94 -4.41
N LEU A 25 2.06 11.18 -3.51
CA LEU A 25 1.47 10.89 -2.19
C LEU A 25 1.34 12.15 -1.32
N HIS A 26 2.35 13.01 -1.33
CA HIS A 26 2.35 14.28 -0.62
C HIS A 26 1.32 15.26 -1.19
N ARG A 27 1.22 15.37 -2.52
CA ARG A 27 0.22 16.22 -3.18
C ARG A 27 -1.19 15.78 -2.75
N GLY A 28 -1.50 14.49 -2.79
CA GLY A 28 -2.80 13.94 -2.36
C GLY A 28 -3.12 14.16 -0.87
N LEU A 29 -2.11 14.24 0.01
CA LEU A 29 -2.30 14.39 1.46
C LEU A 29 -2.31 15.85 1.95
N ASP A 30 -1.43 16.70 1.42
CA ASP A 30 -1.24 18.09 1.89
C ASP A 30 -1.89 19.14 0.96
N HIS A 31 -2.22 18.78 -0.29
CA HIS A 31 -2.83 19.69 -1.27
C HIS A 31 -4.09 19.12 -1.94
N PRO A 32 -5.05 18.51 -1.20
CA PRO A 32 -6.24 17.87 -1.77
C PRO A 32 -7.09 18.82 -2.64
N ASP A 33 -7.10 20.12 -2.32
CA ASP A 33 -7.89 21.14 -3.01
C ASP A 33 -7.29 21.61 -4.35
N ALA A 34 -6.06 21.22 -4.66
CA ALA A 34 -5.35 21.60 -5.89
C ALA A 34 -5.17 20.44 -6.88
N LEU A 35 -5.63 19.22 -6.55
CA LEU A 35 -5.59 18.09 -7.47
C LEU A 35 -6.78 18.13 -8.43
N ASP A 36 -6.48 17.91 -9.71
CA ASP A 36 -7.48 17.60 -10.72
C ASP A 36 -8.00 16.15 -10.55
N GLU A 37 -9.20 15.86 -11.04
CA GLU A 37 -9.82 14.52 -10.91
C GLU A 37 -8.94 13.41 -11.48
N SER A 38 -8.13 13.72 -12.51
CA SER A 38 -7.16 12.81 -13.11
C SER A 38 -6.01 12.43 -12.16
N GLU A 39 -5.52 13.39 -11.38
CA GLU A 39 -4.46 13.17 -10.39
C GLU A 39 -4.98 12.44 -9.15
N VAL A 40 -6.23 12.69 -8.76
CA VAL A 40 -6.90 11.95 -7.68
C VAL A 40 -7.11 10.48 -8.07
N ALA A 41 -7.47 10.20 -9.32
CA ALA A 41 -7.61 8.84 -9.83
C ALA A 41 -6.26 8.09 -9.81
N ALA A 42 -5.18 8.74 -10.26
CA ALA A 42 -3.84 8.16 -10.23
C ALA A 42 -3.34 7.88 -8.79
N PHE A 43 -3.65 8.77 -7.84
CA PHE A 43 -3.36 8.53 -6.43
C PHE A 43 -4.14 7.33 -5.87
N ARG A 44 -5.44 7.22 -6.18
CA ARG A 44 -6.28 6.09 -5.73
C ARG A 44 -5.78 4.77 -6.29
N GLU A 45 -5.42 4.72 -7.57
CA GLU A 45 -4.89 3.51 -8.20
C GLU A 45 -3.56 3.09 -7.57
N ALA A 46 -2.63 4.02 -7.34
CA ALA A 46 -1.38 3.74 -6.66
C ALA A 46 -1.59 3.28 -5.20
N TYR A 47 -2.56 3.88 -4.50
CA TYR A 47 -2.89 3.54 -3.12
C TYR A 47 -3.59 2.18 -2.99
N ASP A 48 -4.47 1.84 -3.92
CA ASP A 48 -5.15 0.54 -3.97
C ASP A 48 -4.17 -0.57 -4.35
N ALA A 49 -3.25 -0.33 -5.29
CA ALA A 49 -2.20 -1.29 -5.65
C ALA A 49 -1.30 -1.64 -4.44
N GLU A 50 -0.90 -0.65 -3.65
CA GLU A 50 -0.11 -0.87 -2.41
C GLU A 50 -0.93 -1.63 -1.34
N ASN A 51 -2.24 -1.36 -1.24
CA ASN A 51 -3.11 -2.04 -0.28
C ASN A 51 -3.46 -3.48 -0.70
N GLU A 52 -3.46 -3.79 -1.99
CA GLU A 52 -3.80 -5.12 -2.48
C GLU A 52 -2.75 -6.15 -2.06
N GLU A 53 -1.46 -5.78 -2.07
CA GLU A 53 -0.39 -6.63 -1.55
C GLU A 53 -0.55 -6.91 -0.04
N LEU A 54 -0.88 -5.87 0.74
CA LEU A 54 -1.13 -6.00 2.18
C LEU A 54 -2.40 -6.82 2.47
N ARG A 55 -3.44 -6.66 1.66
CA ARG A 55 -4.71 -7.39 1.77
C ARG A 55 -4.53 -8.87 1.46
N LEU A 56 -3.77 -9.20 0.42
CA LEU A 56 -3.42 -10.58 0.08
C LEU A 56 -2.55 -11.23 1.14
N PHE A 57 -1.59 -10.50 1.71
CA PHE A 57 -0.78 -11.00 2.82
C PHE A 57 -1.65 -11.32 4.05
N ARG A 58 -2.55 -10.40 4.41
CA ARG A 58 -3.50 -10.61 5.51
C ARG A 58 -4.42 -11.80 5.24
N LEU A 59 -4.93 -11.94 4.02
CA LEU A 59 -5.77 -13.07 3.63
C LEU A 59 -5.02 -14.40 3.72
N LYS A 60 -3.76 -14.45 3.27
CA LYS A 60 -2.89 -15.63 3.38
C LYS A 60 -2.65 -16.01 4.85
N ALA A 61 -2.39 -15.03 5.71
CA ALA A 61 -2.20 -15.27 7.14
C ALA A 61 -3.47 -15.84 7.80
N VAL A 62 -4.65 -15.27 7.51
CA VAL A 62 -5.94 -15.78 8.02
C VAL A 62 -6.22 -17.19 7.49
N ALA A 63 -6.00 -17.44 6.20
CA ALA A 63 -6.20 -18.77 5.60
C ALA A 63 -5.29 -19.83 6.27
N LEU A 64 -4.02 -19.50 6.52
CA LEU A 64 -3.08 -20.37 7.24
C LEU A 64 -3.59 -20.69 8.65
N LEU A 65 -4.02 -19.68 9.41
CA LEU A 65 -4.54 -19.86 10.78
C LEU A 65 -5.79 -20.75 10.78
N VAL A 66 -6.71 -20.55 9.83
CA VAL A 66 -7.91 -21.38 9.68
C VAL A 66 -7.52 -22.83 9.40
N LEU A 67 -6.61 -23.08 8.46
CA LEU A 67 -6.15 -24.44 8.14
C LEU A 67 -5.48 -25.12 9.33
N LEU A 68 -4.64 -24.40 10.07
CA LEU A 68 -4.02 -24.91 11.29
C LEU A 68 -5.07 -25.29 12.34
N TYR A 69 -6.03 -24.39 12.59
CA TYR A 69 -7.13 -24.65 13.53
C TYR A 69 -7.92 -25.89 13.16
N PHE A 70 -8.31 -26.04 11.88
CA PHE A 70 -9.00 -27.23 11.42
C PHE A 70 -8.13 -28.49 11.54
N ALA A 71 -6.85 -28.43 11.22
CA ALA A 71 -5.94 -29.55 11.40
C ALA A 71 -5.90 -30.01 12.86
N PHE A 72 -5.77 -29.07 13.81
CA PHE A 72 -5.83 -29.36 15.24
C PHE A 72 -7.18 -29.98 15.65
N LEU A 73 -8.31 -29.44 15.16
CA LEU A 73 -9.63 -30.02 15.41
C LEU A 73 -9.74 -31.45 14.90
N PHE A 74 -9.26 -31.72 13.68
CA PHE A 74 -9.26 -33.06 13.11
C PHE A 74 -8.38 -34.01 13.92
N THR A 75 -7.18 -33.59 14.32
CA THR A 75 -6.32 -34.42 15.20
C THR A 75 -7.02 -34.73 16.52
N TYR A 76 -7.63 -33.75 17.18
CA TYR A 76 -8.35 -33.98 18.43
C TYR A 76 -9.54 -34.92 18.25
N SER A 77 -10.30 -34.74 17.17
CA SER A 77 -11.48 -35.56 16.83
C SER A 77 -11.11 -37.01 16.49
N VAL A 78 -9.98 -37.24 15.80
CA VAL A 78 -9.52 -38.59 15.43
C VAL A 78 -8.85 -39.31 16.59
N VAL A 79 -8.21 -38.58 17.51
CA VAL A 79 -7.50 -39.16 18.67
C VAL A 79 -8.46 -39.47 19.84
N THR A 80 -9.64 -38.87 19.88
CA THR A 80 -10.70 -39.13 20.87
C THR A 80 -11.63 -40.24 20.41
#